data_AF-A0A4Q6C9Z6-F1
#
_entry.id   AF-A0A4Q6C9Z6-F1
#
_cell.length_a   1.000
_cell.length_b   1.000
_cell.length_c   1.000
_cell.angle_alpha   90.00
_cell.angle_beta   90.00
_cell.angle_gamma   90.00
#
_symmetry.space_group_name_H-M   'P 1'
#
loop_
_entity.id
_entity.type
_entity.pdbx_description
1 polymer ?
#
loop_
_entity_poly.entity_id
_entity_poly.type
_entity_poly.pdbx_seq_one_letter_code
_entity_poly.pdbx_strand_id
1 'polypeptide(L)'
;VQVNLDFSSEADMVQKFRVSLALQPIATALFADSPFTEGKPNGYLSYRSHIWTDTDPDRTGMLDFVFEQGFGYERYVDYLLDVPMYFSYRNGEYIDCSGQSFRDFMAGRLPALPGALPTMTDWGSVRDLAAAALRISADGLRRRAVLNGKGADETGFLDPLIEFTEANETAAERKLALFHGQWKGDIDHVFGEFAY
;
A
#
# COMPACT_ATOMS: atom_id res chain seq x y z
N VAL A 1 1.47 -2.13 -12.30
CA VAL A 1 2.44 -3.15 -11.84
C VAL A 1 3.53 -2.47 -11.02
N GLN A 2 4.08 -3.15 -10.01
CA GLN A 2 5.19 -2.69 -9.17
C GLN A 2 6.25 -3.80 -9.11
N VAL A 3 7.52 -3.43 -8.94
CA VAL A 3 8.63 -4.37 -8.71
C VAL A 3 9.31 -4.02 -7.39
N ASN A 4 9.80 -5.03 -6.68
CA ASN A 4 10.55 -4.89 -5.44
C ASN A 4 11.99 -5.36 -5.68
N LEU A 5 12.98 -4.62 -5.20
CA LEU A 5 14.41 -4.91 -5.37
C LEU A 5 15.13 -4.77 -4.03
N ASP A 6 15.99 -5.72 -3.70
CA ASP A 6 16.80 -5.70 -2.48
C ASP A 6 18.03 -4.80 -2.62
N PHE A 7 18.65 -4.45 -1.49
CA PHE A 7 19.93 -3.76 -1.40
C PHE A 7 20.86 -4.42 -0.39
N SER A 8 22.17 -4.32 -0.61
CA SER A 8 23.20 -4.98 0.20
C SER A 8 23.83 -4.08 1.27
N SER A 9 23.66 -2.77 1.16
CA SER A 9 24.22 -1.76 2.08
C SER A 9 23.46 -0.44 1.96
N GLU A 10 23.70 0.49 2.87
CA GLU A 10 23.17 1.85 2.77
C GLU A 10 23.60 2.56 1.48
N ALA A 11 24.87 2.42 1.10
CA ALA A 11 25.39 3.01 -0.14
C ALA A 11 24.68 2.45 -1.38
N ASP A 12 24.44 1.13 -1.41
CA ASP A 12 23.68 0.47 -2.49
C ASP A 12 22.22 0.92 -2.51
N MET A 13 21.57 1.04 -1.35
CA MET A 13 20.21 1.58 -1.21
C MET A 13 20.13 3.01 -1.78
N VAL A 14 21.04 3.90 -1.37
CA VAL A 14 21.06 5.30 -1.84
C VAL A 14 21.23 5.37 -3.35
N GLN A 15 22.13 4.56 -3.92
CA GLN A 15 22.32 4.51 -5.37
C GLN A 15 21.06 4.02 -6.09
N LYS A 16 20.47 2.92 -5.63
CA LYS A 16 19.25 2.34 -6.22
C LYS A 16 18.06 3.30 -6.10
N PHE A 17 17.90 3.99 -4.98
CA PHE A 17 16.82 4.94 -4.76
C PHE A 17 16.94 6.10 -5.76
N ARG A 18 18.13 6.73 -5.86
CA ARG A 18 18.38 7.83 -6.80
C ARG A 18 18.13 7.43 -8.25
N VAL A 19 18.65 6.28 -8.66
CA VAL A 19 18.45 5.77 -10.03
C VAL A 19 16.97 5.49 -10.28
N SER A 20 16.28 4.85 -9.34
CA SER A 20 14.86 4.51 -9.49
C SER A 20 13.99 5.76 -9.59
N LEU A 21 14.21 6.76 -8.73
CA LEU A 21 13.50 8.05 -8.82
C LEU A 21 13.78 8.77 -10.13
N ALA A 22 15.05 8.87 -10.55
CA ALA A 22 15.40 9.54 -11.80
C ALA A 22 14.78 8.88 -13.04
N LEU A 23 14.64 7.55 -13.03
CA LEU A 23 14.06 6.79 -14.14
C LEU A 23 12.55 6.59 -14.04
N GLN A 24 11.93 6.92 -12.89
CA GLN A 24 10.49 6.72 -12.66
C GLN A 24 9.62 7.40 -13.74
N PRO A 25 9.89 8.63 -14.21
CA PRO A 25 9.09 9.24 -15.28
C PRO A 25 9.19 8.49 -16.62
N ILE A 26 10.34 7.89 -16.92
CA ILE A 26 10.53 7.08 -18.14
C ILE A 26 9.69 5.81 -18.04
N ALA A 27 9.72 5.12 -16.90
CA ALA A 27 8.86 3.96 -16.65
C ALA A 27 7.37 4.34 -16.74
N THR A 28 6.95 5.47 -16.14
CA THR A 28 5.58 5.97 -16.26
C THR A 28 5.16 6.19 -17.71
N ALA A 29 6.03 6.74 -18.55
CA ALA A 29 5.74 6.96 -19.97
C ALA A 29 5.62 5.64 -20.75
N LEU A 30 6.51 4.68 -20.51
CA LEU A 30 6.50 3.37 -21.18
C LEU A 30 5.27 2.52 -20.82
N PHE A 31 4.77 2.65 -19.59
CA PHE A 31 3.64 1.88 -19.06
C PHE A 31 2.35 2.71 -18.91
N ALA A 32 2.23 3.82 -19.64
CA ALA A 32 1.05 4.67 -19.61
C ALA A 32 -0.17 3.96 -20.23
N ASP A 33 -1.18 3.68 -19.39
CA ASP A 33 -2.32 2.84 -19.80
C ASP A 33 -3.64 3.26 -19.10
N SER A 34 -3.93 4.56 -19.03
CA SER A 34 -5.21 5.03 -18.45
C SER A 34 -5.78 6.29 -19.12
N PRO A 35 -6.13 6.24 -20.43
CA PRO A 35 -6.60 7.43 -21.15
C PRO A 35 -8.11 7.68 -21.08
N PHE A 36 -8.87 6.80 -20.41
CA PHE A 36 -10.33 6.90 -20.33
C PHE A 36 -10.84 7.01 -18.90
N THR A 37 -11.91 7.79 -18.72
CA THR A 37 -12.70 7.88 -17.49
C THR A 37 -14.17 7.91 -17.87
N GLU A 38 -15.01 7.09 -17.23
CA GLU A 38 -16.46 6.99 -17.50
C GLU A 38 -16.81 6.81 -19.00
N GLY A 39 -16.01 5.99 -19.70
CA GLY A 39 -16.22 5.67 -21.11
C GLY A 39 -15.81 6.78 -22.10
N LYS A 40 -15.17 7.86 -21.64
CA LYS A 40 -14.71 8.97 -22.49
C LYS A 40 -13.21 9.24 -22.32
N PRO A 41 -12.51 9.76 -23.36
CA PRO A 41 -11.14 10.23 -23.22
C PRO A 41 -11.01 11.31 -22.14
N ASN A 42 -10.02 11.19 -21.25
CA ASN A 42 -9.81 12.11 -20.12
C ASN A 42 -8.69 13.16 -20.34
N GLY A 43 -7.98 13.08 -21.46
CA GLY A 43 -6.90 14.03 -21.81
C GLY A 43 -5.50 13.61 -21.34
N TYR A 44 -5.35 12.46 -20.68
CA TYR A 44 -4.07 11.93 -20.22
C TYR A 44 -3.73 10.62 -20.94
N LEU A 45 -2.45 10.27 -20.98
CA LEU A 45 -2.03 8.90 -21.33
C LEU A 45 -1.97 8.02 -20.08
N SER A 46 -1.54 8.60 -18.95
CA SER A 46 -1.53 7.95 -17.64
C SER A 46 -2.30 8.81 -16.63
N TYR A 47 -3.63 8.74 -16.66
CA TYR A 47 -4.47 9.40 -15.66
C TYR A 47 -4.19 8.87 -14.25
N ARG A 48 -3.87 7.57 -14.13
CA ARG A 48 -3.40 6.98 -12.87
C ARG A 48 -2.19 7.73 -12.31
N SER A 49 -1.18 8.04 -13.13
CA SER A 49 -0.01 8.79 -12.66
C SER A 49 -0.35 10.23 -12.29
N HIS A 50 -1.30 10.84 -13.00
CA HIS A 50 -1.74 12.20 -12.68
C HIS A 50 -2.47 12.26 -11.33
N ILE A 51 -3.32 11.29 -11.00
CA ILE A 51 -4.01 11.24 -9.70
C ILE A 51 -3.00 11.35 -8.54
N TRP A 52 -1.85 10.68 -8.63
CA TRP A 52 -0.82 10.71 -7.58
C TRP A 52 -0.21 12.10 -7.31
N THR A 53 -0.33 13.04 -8.25
CA THR A 53 0.12 14.43 -8.03
C THR A 53 -0.86 15.26 -7.21
N ASP A 54 -2.07 14.76 -6.98
CA ASP A 54 -3.16 15.43 -6.25
C ASP A 54 -3.74 14.55 -5.11
N THR A 55 -3.03 13.49 -4.72
CA THR A 55 -3.47 12.58 -3.65
C THR A 55 -3.18 13.16 -2.26
N ASP A 56 -1.91 13.38 -1.94
CA ASP A 56 -1.45 13.89 -0.64
C ASP A 56 0.02 14.34 -0.78
N PRO A 57 0.31 15.65 -0.71
CA PRO A 57 1.66 16.17 -0.91
C PRO A 57 2.66 15.75 0.18
N ASP A 58 2.19 15.33 1.36
CA ASP A 58 3.07 14.95 2.47
C ASP A 58 3.70 13.56 2.27
N ARG A 59 3.15 12.75 1.36
CA ARG A 59 3.60 11.36 1.15
C ARG A 59 3.75 10.94 -0.32
N THR A 60 3.67 11.88 -1.25
CA THR A 60 3.84 11.61 -2.69
C THR A 60 4.90 12.54 -3.29
N GLY A 61 5.26 12.27 -4.55
CA GLY A 61 6.19 13.11 -5.32
C GLY A 61 7.56 12.45 -5.54
N MET A 62 8.52 13.27 -5.95
CA MET A 62 9.85 12.83 -6.40
C MET A 62 10.90 12.77 -5.29
N LEU A 63 10.54 13.14 -4.06
CA LEU A 63 11.38 13.07 -2.86
C LEU A 63 12.78 13.67 -3.10
N ASP A 64 12.84 14.94 -3.55
CA ASP A 64 14.07 15.60 -4.00
C ASP A 64 15.24 15.51 -2.99
N PHE A 65 14.94 15.45 -1.69
CA PHE A 65 15.94 15.29 -0.62
C PHE A 65 16.78 14.00 -0.73
N VAL A 66 16.32 13.00 -1.48
CA VAL A 66 17.10 11.78 -1.78
C VAL A 66 18.39 12.10 -2.56
N PHE A 67 18.43 13.21 -3.29
CA PHE A 67 19.60 13.66 -4.06
C PHE A 67 20.55 14.57 -3.26
N GLU A 68 20.19 14.98 -2.04
CA GLU A 68 21.05 15.79 -1.18
C GLU A 68 22.34 15.03 -0.77
N GLN A 69 23.41 15.79 -0.55
CA GLN A 69 24.62 15.22 0.02
C GLN A 69 24.35 14.73 1.45
N GLY A 70 24.77 13.51 1.78
CA GLY A 70 24.54 12.92 3.10
C GLY A 70 23.19 12.21 3.24
N PHE A 71 22.39 12.09 2.17
CA PHE A 71 21.21 11.22 2.20
C PHE A 71 21.58 9.77 2.55
N GLY A 72 20.79 9.16 3.44
CA GLY A 72 20.93 7.82 3.98
C GLY A 72 19.67 7.41 4.75
N TYR A 73 19.74 6.32 5.52
CA TYR A 73 18.62 5.82 6.30
C TYR A 73 18.09 6.85 7.30
N GLU A 74 18.99 7.52 8.03
CA GLU A 74 18.63 8.49 9.06
C GLU A 74 17.78 9.64 8.49
N ARG A 75 18.23 10.23 7.37
CA ARG A 75 17.48 11.29 6.68
C ARG A 75 16.11 10.83 6.19
N TYR A 76 16.01 9.58 5.73
CA TYR A 76 14.73 9.00 5.28
C TYR A 76 13.79 8.71 6.46
N VAL A 77 14.32 8.22 7.59
CA VAL A 77 13.58 8.03 8.84
C VAL A 77 13.06 9.38 9.35
N ASP A 78 13.87 10.43 9.33
CA ASP A 78 13.43 11.77 9.72
C ASP A 78 12.25 12.26 8.89
N TYR A 79 12.31 12.06 7.56
CA TYR A 79 11.17 12.34 6.69
C TYR A 79 9.92 11.55 7.13
N LEU A 80 10.04 10.22 7.30
CA LEU A 80 8.91 9.37 7.67
C LEU A 80 8.29 9.73 9.03
N LEU A 81 9.09 10.15 10.00
CA LEU A 81 8.60 10.55 11.33
C LEU A 81 7.69 11.78 11.29
N ASP A 82 7.87 12.63 10.27
CA ASP A 82 7.14 13.88 10.07
C ASP A 82 5.97 13.75 9.08
N VAL A 83 5.90 12.66 8.30
CA VAL A 83 4.71 12.35 7.48
C VAL A 83 3.51 12.12 8.41
N PRO A 84 2.35 12.77 8.18
CA PRO A 84 1.17 12.56 8.99
C PRO A 84 0.71 11.10 9.02
N MET A 85 0.48 10.58 10.21
CA MET A 85 -0.08 9.25 10.44
C MET A 85 -1.51 9.15 9.89
N TYR A 86 -1.97 7.93 9.65
CA TYR A 86 -3.39 7.65 9.41
C TYR A 86 -4.09 7.16 10.68
N PHE A 87 -3.49 6.18 11.35
CA PHE A 87 -4.09 5.55 12.52
C PHE A 87 -3.02 4.88 13.39
N SER A 88 -3.41 4.50 14.60
CA SER A 88 -2.74 3.51 15.44
C SER A 88 -3.73 2.37 15.72
N TYR A 89 -3.27 1.12 15.66
CA TYR A 89 -4.12 -0.03 15.94
C TYR A 89 -3.95 -0.49 17.39
N ARG A 90 -5.05 -0.55 18.15
CA ARG A 90 -5.06 -0.93 19.57
C ARG A 90 -6.26 -1.79 19.89
N ASN A 91 -6.02 -2.93 20.53
CA ASN A 91 -7.07 -3.79 21.09
C ASN A 91 -8.20 -4.14 20.11
N GLY A 92 -7.90 -4.30 18.82
CA GLY A 92 -8.93 -4.60 17.81
C GLY A 92 -9.46 -3.38 17.06
N GLU A 93 -9.07 -2.16 17.44
CA GLU A 93 -9.63 -0.92 16.93
C GLU A 93 -8.58 -0.05 16.24
N TYR A 94 -9.00 0.61 15.16
CA TYR A 94 -8.23 1.63 14.47
C TYR A 94 -8.52 3.00 15.09
N ILE A 95 -7.53 3.57 15.77
CA ILE A 95 -7.61 4.89 16.37
C ILE A 95 -7.14 5.92 15.35
N ASP A 96 -8.01 6.84 14.96
CA ASP A 96 -7.70 7.90 14.02
C ASP A 96 -6.57 8.80 14.54
N CYS A 97 -5.47 8.82 13.79
CA CYS A 97 -4.29 9.65 14.07
C CYS A 97 -4.00 10.62 12.92
N SER A 98 -4.99 10.86 12.05
CA SER A 98 -4.86 11.72 10.88
C SER A 98 -4.36 13.12 11.26
N GLY A 99 -3.37 13.61 10.50
CA GLY A 99 -2.74 14.91 10.74
C GLY A 99 -1.74 14.95 11.90
N GLN A 100 -1.54 13.85 12.64
CA GLN A 100 -0.59 13.79 13.77
C GLN A 100 0.73 13.11 13.34
N SER A 101 1.85 13.44 14.00
CA SER A 101 3.18 12.94 13.62
C SER A 101 3.60 11.72 14.44
N PHE A 102 4.33 10.79 13.81
CA PHE A 102 4.94 9.67 14.53
C PHE A 102 6.05 10.17 15.47
N ARG A 103 6.68 11.29 15.14
CA ARG A 103 7.66 11.98 16.02
C ARG A 103 7.06 12.34 17.37
N ASP A 104 5.85 12.88 17.42
CA ASP A 104 5.17 13.18 18.68
C ASP A 104 4.71 11.91 19.40
N PHE A 105 4.37 10.85 18.65
CA PHE A 105 4.07 9.56 19.25
C PHE A 105 5.27 8.97 19.99
N MET A 106 6.45 8.96 19.36
CA MET A 106 7.71 8.53 19.98
C MET A 106 8.04 9.31 21.26
N ALA A 107 7.53 10.53 21.40
CA ALA A 107 7.73 11.38 22.56
C ALA A 107 6.57 11.32 23.58
N GLY A 108 5.58 10.44 23.39
CA GLY A 108 4.41 10.31 24.27
C GLY A 108 3.42 11.47 24.19
N ARG A 109 3.51 12.29 23.13
CA ARG A 109 2.71 13.50 22.94
C ARG A 109 1.62 13.36 21.88
N LEU A 110 1.33 12.15 21.40
CA LEU A 110 0.29 11.92 20.39
C LEU A 110 -1.10 12.28 20.94
N PRO A 111 -1.81 13.29 20.40
CA PRO A 111 -3.13 13.66 20.90
C PRO A 111 -4.15 12.53 20.93
N ALA A 112 -4.14 11.65 19.94
CA ALA A 112 -5.05 10.48 19.87
C ALA A 112 -4.74 9.42 20.93
N LEU A 113 -3.51 9.37 21.44
CA LEU A 113 -3.06 8.42 22.46
C LEU A 113 -2.17 9.11 23.51
N PRO A 114 -2.74 9.96 24.37
CA PRO A 114 -1.94 10.77 25.31
C PRO A 114 -1.09 9.91 26.24
N GLY A 115 0.22 10.16 26.28
CA GLY A 115 1.17 9.45 27.13
C GLY A 115 1.54 8.04 26.68
N ALA A 116 0.92 7.51 25.62
CA ALA A 116 1.31 6.22 25.06
C ALA A 116 2.57 6.37 24.20
N LEU A 117 3.43 5.35 24.23
CA LEU A 117 4.56 5.22 23.31
C LEU A 117 4.20 4.23 22.19
N PRO A 118 4.77 4.40 20.99
CA PRO A 118 4.58 3.46 19.90
C PRO A 118 5.16 2.10 20.25
N THR A 119 4.50 1.07 19.78
CA THR A 119 4.93 -0.33 19.83
C THR A 119 5.32 -0.79 18.43
N MET A 120 5.87 -2.00 18.32
CA MET A 120 6.19 -2.59 17.01
C MET A 120 4.95 -2.75 16.11
N THR A 121 3.74 -2.79 16.68
CA THR A 121 2.51 -2.88 15.88
C THR A 121 2.10 -1.54 15.25
N ASP A 122 2.62 -0.39 15.73
CA ASP A 122 2.38 0.91 15.10
C ASP A 122 3.22 1.14 13.85
N TRP A 123 4.34 0.43 13.74
CA TRP A 123 5.11 0.34 12.51
C TRP A 123 4.49 -0.62 11.49
N GLY A 124 3.34 -1.22 11.84
CA GLY A 124 2.34 -1.83 10.97
C GLY A 124 2.87 -2.68 9.82
N SER A 125 2.56 -3.97 9.83
CA SER A 125 2.76 -4.80 8.66
C SER A 125 1.94 -4.27 7.47
N VAL A 126 2.36 -4.58 6.24
CA VAL A 126 1.56 -4.27 5.03
C VAL A 126 0.13 -4.82 5.12
N ARG A 127 -0.06 -5.89 5.90
CA ARG A 127 -1.38 -6.44 6.21
C ARG A 127 -2.26 -5.48 7.00
N ASP A 128 -1.72 -4.79 7.98
CA ASP A 128 -2.47 -3.80 8.77
C ASP A 128 -2.94 -2.64 7.88
N LEU A 129 -2.08 -2.22 6.94
CA LEU A 129 -2.44 -1.25 5.89
C LEU A 129 -3.50 -1.80 4.93
N ALA A 130 -3.38 -3.06 4.50
CA ALA A 130 -4.36 -3.71 3.62
C ALA A 130 -5.73 -3.80 4.29
N ALA A 131 -5.79 -4.18 5.56
CA ALA A 131 -7.02 -4.25 6.34
C ALA A 131 -7.70 -2.88 6.46
N ALA A 132 -6.94 -1.83 6.78
CA ALA A 132 -7.47 -0.46 6.82
C ALA A 132 -7.98 0.01 5.45
N ALA A 133 -7.23 -0.25 4.37
CA ALA A 133 -7.61 0.13 3.01
C ALA A 133 -8.89 -0.59 2.54
N LEU A 134 -9.02 -1.88 2.84
CA LEU A 134 -10.23 -2.66 2.52
C LEU A 134 -11.45 -2.15 3.27
N ARG A 135 -11.30 -1.78 4.54
CA ARG A 135 -12.38 -1.15 5.32
C ARG A 135 -12.86 0.15 4.68
N ILE A 136 -11.94 1.06 4.35
CA ILE A 136 -12.26 2.35 3.70
C ILE A 136 -12.95 2.12 2.36
N SER A 137 -12.46 1.16 1.58
CA SER A 137 -13.04 0.79 0.29
C SER A 137 -14.47 0.25 0.44
N ALA A 138 -14.69 -0.65 1.40
CA ALA A 138 -16.01 -1.21 1.70
C ALA A 138 -17.00 -0.11 2.11
N ASP A 139 -16.60 0.80 2.99
CA ASP A 139 -17.43 1.93 3.40
C ASP A 139 -17.76 2.86 2.21
N GLY A 140 -16.81 3.06 1.29
CA GLY A 140 -17.03 3.80 0.05
C GLY A 140 -18.05 3.15 -0.88
N LEU A 141 -17.96 1.83 -1.06
CA LEU A 141 -18.89 1.06 -1.90
C LEU A 141 -20.30 1.04 -1.31
N ARG A 142 -20.43 0.87 0.03
CA ARG A 142 -21.74 0.98 0.71
C ARG A 142 -22.39 2.34 0.49
N ARG A 143 -21.59 3.43 0.57
CA ARG A 143 -22.09 4.78 0.31
C ARG A 143 -22.57 5.00 -1.13
N ARG A 144 -21.99 4.30 -2.10
CA ARG A 144 -22.43 4.35 -3.50
C ARG A 144 -23.81 3.69 -3.70
N ALA A 145 -24.14 2.69 -2.87
CA ALA A 145 -25.42 1.99 -2.88
C ALA A 145 -25.83 1.44 -4.27
N VAL A 146 -24.84 1.04 -5.09
CA VAL A 146 -25.07 0.40 -6.38
C VAL A 146 -25.34 -1.08 -6.12
N LEU A 147 -26.54 -1.53 -6.49
CA LEU A 147 -27.01 -2.90 -6.23
C LEU A 147 -27.07 -3.73 -7.50
N ASN A 148 -26.75 -5.01 -7.38
CA ASN A 148 -27.04 -5.98 -8.43
C ASN A 148 -28.53 -6.39 -8.43
N GLY A 149 -28.94 -7.20 -9.42
CA GLY A 149 -30.33 -7.67 -9.54
C GLY A 149 -30.85 -8.52 -8.37
N LYS A 150 -29.99 -8.90 -7.42
CA LYS A 150 -30.34 -9.63 -6.19
C LYS A 150 -30.32 -8.73 -4.95
N GLY A 151 -30.09 -7.43 -5.10
CA GLY A 151 -30.07 -6.46 -4.00
C GLY A 151 -28.80 -6.43 -3.17
N ALA A 152 -27.74 -7.14 -3.59
CA ALA A 152 -26.43 -7.05 -2.94
C ALA A 152 -25.63 -5.87 -3.53
N ASP A 153 -24.91 -5.15 -2.68
CA ASP A 153 -24.05 -4.04 -3.10
C ASP A 153 -22.69 -4.52 -3.65
N GLU A 154 -21.87 -3.56 -4.07
CA GLU A 154 -20.54 -3.82 -4.64
C GLU A 154 -19.51 -4.34 -3.61
N THR A 155 -19.81 -4.37 -2.30
CA THR A 155 -18.80 -4.77 -1.30
C THR A 155 -18.35 -6.21 -1.43
N GLY A 156 -19.19 -7.10 -1.97
CA GLY A 156 -18.84 -8.51 -2.20
C GLY A 156 -17.64 -8.71 -3.14
N PHE A 157 -17.27 -7.71 -3.95
CA PHE A 157 -16.04 -7.76 -4.74
C PHE A 157 -14.77 -7.69 -3.89
N LEU A 158 -14.87 -7.25 -2.64
CA LEU A 158 -13.76 -7.17 -1.70
C LEU A 158 -13.57 -8.46 -0.89
N ASP A 159 -14.56 -9.36 -0.87
CA ASP A 159 -14.54 -10.58 -0.03
C ASP A 159 -13.26 -11.41 -0.19
N PRO A 160 -12.74 -11.67 -1.40
CA PRO A 160 -11.50 -12.43 -1.56
C PRO A 160 -10.29 -11.73 -0.94
N LEU A 161 -10.24 -10.39 -1.01
CA LEU A 161 -9.14 -9.61 -0.44
C LEU A 161 -9.23 -9.55 1.09
N ILE A 162 -10.45 -9.51 1.62
CA ILE A 162 -10.72 -9.59 3.06
C ILE A 162 -10.28 -10.97 3.57
N GLU A 163 -10.65 -12.06 2.89
CA GLU A 163 -10.24 -13.42 3.25
C GLU A 163 -8.72 -13.54 3.37
N PHE A 164 -7.95 -13.09 2.36
CA PHE A 164 -6.48 -13.15 2.41
C PHE A 164 -5.90 -12.31 3.54
N THR A 165 -6.49 -11.13 3.79
CA THR A 165 -6.04 -10.24 4.85
C THR A 165 -6.32 -10.83 6.24
N GLU A 166 -7.48 -11.46 6.44
CA GLU A 166 -7.83 -12.12 7.70
C GLU A 166 -7.03 -13.40 7.93
N ALA A 167 -6.84 -14.21 6.88
CA ALA A 167 -6.09 -15.47 6.92
C ALA A 167 -4.60 -15.27 7.21
N ASN A 168 -4.06 -14.05 7.03
CA ASN A 168 -2.62 -13.79 7.09
C ASN A 168 -1.81 -14.68 6.12
N GLU A 169 -2.42 -15.01 4.99
CA GLU A 169 -1.85 -15.93 4.00
C GLU A 169 -2.07 -15.33 2.61
N THR A 170 -0.99 -15.15 1.88
CA THR A 170 -1.04 -14.70 0.49
C THR A 170 -1.49 -15.83 -0.44
N ALA A 171 -2.03 -15.49 -1.61
CA ALA A 171 -2.33 -16.48 -2.63
C ALA A 171 -1.11 -17.33 -3.05
N ALA A 172 0.10 -16.78 -2.92
CA ALA A 172 1.35 -17.50 -3.20
C ALA A 172 1.65 -18.54 -2.11
N GLU A 173 1.53 -18.19 -0.83
CA GLU A 173 1.69 -19.12 0.30
C GLU A 173 0.68 -20.25 0.23
N ARG A 174 -0.58 -19.95 -0.08
CA ARG A 174 -1.62 -20.97 -0.28
C ARG A 174 -1.27 -21.93 -1.42
N LYS A 175 -0.76 -21.42 -2.55
CA LYS A 175 -0.29 -22.25 -3.67
C LYS A 175 0.94 -23.08 -3.32
N LEU A 176 1.88 -22.53 -2.54
CA LEU A 176 3.05 -23.27 -2.05
C LEU A 176 2.65 -24.38 -1.09
N ALA A 177 1.67 -24.14 -0.21
CA ALA A 177 1.11 -25.16 0.67
C ALA A 177 0.44 -26.29 -0.12
N LEU A 178 -0.30 -25.97 -1.18
CA LEU A 178 -0.86 -26.97 -2.10
C LEU A 178 0.24 -27.74 -2.82
N PHE A 179 1.24 -27.03 -3.36
CA PHE A 179 2.38 -27.61 -4.07
C PHE A 179 3.16 -28.61 -3.21
N HIS A 180 3.56 -28.21 -2.00
CA HIS A 180 4.29 -29.07 -1.06
C HIS A 180 3.42 -30.14 -0.40
N GLY A 181 2.09 -29.95 -0.38
CA GLY A 181 1.12 -30.84 0.23
C GLY A 181 0.38 -31.69 -0.80
N GLN A 182 -0.84 -31.27 -1.13
CA GLN A 182 -1.80 -32.07 -1.92
C GLN A 182 -1.28 -32.41 -3.32
N TRP A 183 -0.58 -31.49 -3.96
CA TRP A 183 -0.02 -31.67 -5.29
C TRP A 183 1.27 -32.48 -5.28
N LYS A 184 1.89 -32.71 -4.11
CA LYS A 184 3.10 -33.54 -3.94
C LYS A 184 4.25 -33.14 -4.89
N GLY A 185 4.39 -31.85 -5.17
CA GLY A 185 5.39 -31.30 -6.07
C GLY A 185 4.99 -31.24 -7.55
N ASP A 186 3.76 -31.60 -7.90
CA ASP A 186 3.24 -31.47 -9.26
C ASP A 186 2.63 -30.08 -9.49
N ILE A 187 3.29 -29.26 -10.30
CA ILE A 187 2.84 -27.88 -10.56
C ILE A 187 1.66 -27.83 -11.54
N ASP A 188 1.40 -28.87 -12.33
CA ASP A 188 0.42 -28.83 -13.41
C ASP A 188 -1.02 -28.61 -12.89
N HIS A 189 -1.27 -29.00 -11.64
CA HIS A 189 -2.51 -28.72 -10.92
C HIS A 189 -2.88 -27.23 -10.89
N VAL A 190 -1.90 -26.32 -10.92
CA VAL A 190 -2.16 -24.87 -10.89
C VAL A 190 -2.96 -24.41 -12.12
N PHE A 191 -2.78 -25.06 -13.27
CA PHE A 191 -3.47 -24.73 -14.51
C PHE A 191 -4.91 -25.25 -14.54
N GLY A 192 -5.24 -26.26 -13.74
CA GLY A 192 -6.61 -26.76 -13.60
C GLY A 192 -7.39 -26.00 -12.52
N GLU A 193 -6.76 -25.80 -11.36
CA GLU A 193 -7.43 -25.29 -10.16
C GLU A 193 -7.49 -23.76 -10.10
N PHE A 194 -6.63 -23.04 -10.82
CA PHE A 194 -6.55 -21.57 -10.81
C PHE A 194 -6.61 -20.92 -12.21
N ALA A 195 -7.15 -21.62 -13.22
CA ALA A 195 -7.43 -21.00 -14.51
C ALA A 195 -8.61 -20.02 -14.42
N TYR A 196 -8.47 -18.85 -15.06
CA TYR A 196 -9.53 -17.84 -15.24
C TYR A 196 -10.41 -18.15 -16.45
#